data_AF-A0A0K8VUR4-F1
#
_entry.id   AF-A0A0K8VUR4-F1
#
_cell.length_a   1.000
_cell.length_b   1.000
_cell.length_c   1.000
_cell.angle_alpha   90.00
_cell.angle_beta   90.00
_cell.angle_gamma   90.00
#
_symmetry.space_group_name_H-M   'P 1'
#
loop_
_entity.id
_entity.type
_entity.pdbx_description
1 polymer ?
#
loop_
_entity_poly.entity_id
_entity_poly.type
_entity_poly.pdbx_seq_one_letter_code
_entity_poly.pdbx_strand_id
1 'polypeptide(L)'
;MEFSLRVQEFIELVRNDNRVEAVKYARKYLQSFEKTQLREICKCMALLAYQPNTDTEPYKTLFSEARWNDLVLNFRNENYRLFQLSTQSLLSVAIQAGLSSLKTPQCYSPNCKNPHCPVCQEDFNKIARNLPYSHCVQSRLICRVTGLPLNEHNLPMMLPNGQ
;
A
#
# COMPACT_ATOMS: atom_id res chain seq x y z
N MET A 1 -17.76 10.33 2.00
CA MET A 1 -17.58 9.87 0.61
C MET A 1 -18.63 10.42 -0.33
N GLU A 2 -19.91 10.31 0.01
CA GLU A 2 -21.00 10.81 -0.84
C GLU A 2 -20.77 12.26 -1.28
N PHE A 3 -20.41 13.17 -0.36
CA PHE A 3 -20.09 14.55 -0.70
C PHE A 3 -19.04 14.68 -1.81
N SER A 4 -17.93 13.94 -1.74
CA SER A 4 -16.86 14.01 -2.75
C SER A 4 -17.32 13.57 -4.14
N LEU A 5 -18.22 12.58 -4.22
CA LEU A 5 -18.85 12.14 -5.46
C LEU A 5 -19.83 13.19 -5.99
N ARG A 6 -20.67 13.75 -5.12
CA ARG A 6 -21.60 14.83 -5.49
C ARG A 6 -20.85 16.06 -6.03
N VAL A 7 -19.73 16.41 -5.41
CA VAL A 7 -18.84 17.47 -5.90
C VAL A 7 -18.24 17.11 -7.26
N GLN A 8 -17.82 15.86 -7.47
CA GLN A 8 -17.30 15.45 -8.78
C GLN A 8 -18.35 15.55 -9.87
N GLU A 9 -19.58 15.08 -9.62
CA GLU A 9 -20.69 15.18 -10.57
C GLU A 9 -20.99 16.65 -10.92
N PHE A 10 -20.96 17.53 -9.92
CA PHE A 10 -21.07 18.97 -10.14
C PHE A 10 -19.94 19.51 -11.04
N ILE A 11 -18.69 19.10 -10.81
CA ILE A 11 -17.53 19.52 -11.62
C ILE A 11 -17.72 19.09 -13.09
N GLU A 12 -18.19 17.87 -13.34
CA GLU A 12 -18.45 17.39 -14.70
C GLU A 12 -19.60 18.15 -15.39
N LEU A 13 -20.64 18.55 -14.64
CA LEU A 13 -21.69 19.41 -15.17
C LEU A 13 -21.16 20.80 -15.57
N VAL A 14 -20.25 21.37 -14.77
CA VAL A 14 -19.57 22.63 -15.09
C VAL A 14 -18.63 22.46 -16.29
N ARG A 15 -17.93 21.33 -16.39
CA ARG A 15 -17.06 21.01 -17.53
C ARG A 15 -17.82 20.92 -18.85
N ASN A 16 -19.06 20.42 -18.82
CA ASN A 16 -19.96 20.35 -19.98
C ASN A 16 -20.70 21.67 -20.28
N ASP A 17 -20.32 22.77 -19.63
CA ASP A 17 -20.94 24.12 -19.70
C ASP A 17 -22.45 24.16 -19.33
N ASN A 18 -22.97 23.11 -18.69
CA ASN A 18 -24.35 23.02 -18.22
C ASN A 18 -24.53 23.71 -16.86
N ARG A 19 -24.18 25.00 -16.77
CA ARG A 19 -24.08 25.75 -15.50
C ARG A 19 -25.41 25.86 -14.74
N VAL A 20 -26.52 26.01 -15.46
CA VAL A 20 -27.87 26.13 -14.84
C VAL A 20 -28.24 24.83 -14.11
N GLU A 21 -27.98 23.69 -14.74
CA GLU A 21 -28.22 22.37 -14.14
C GLU A 21 -27.23 22.09 -13.01
N ALA A 22 -25.97 22.51 -13.13
CA ALA A 22 -24.99 22.42 -12.05
C ALA A 22 -25.47 23.17 -10.78
N VAL A 23 -26.02 24.39 -10.93
CA VAL A 23 -26.57 25.15 -9.79
C VAL A 23 -27.80 24.48 -9.18
N LYS A 24 -28.72 23.95 -10.01
CA LYS A 24 -29.88 23.20 -9.50
C LYS A 24 -29.45 21.94 -8.74
N TYR A 25 -28.49 21.20 -9.28
CA TYR A 25 -27.90 20.02 -8.65
C TYR A 25 -27.27 20.37 -7.30
N ALA A 26 -26.48 21.45 -7.26
CA ALA A 26 -25.84 21.91 -6.03
C ALA A 26 -26.86 22.28 -4.96
N ARG A 27 -27.92 23.01 -5.32
CA ARG A 27 -29.01 23.31 -4.37
C ARG A 27 -29.68 22.04 -3.86
N LYS A 28 -29.91 21.03 -4.71
CA LYS A 28 -30.59 19.81 -4.29
C LYS A 28 -29.75 18.91 -3.38
N TYR A 29 -28.45 18.74 -3.67
CA TYR A 29 -27.61 17.72 -3.00
C TYR A 29 -26.54 18.29 -2.07
N LEU A 30 -26.04 19.51 -2.30
CA LEU A 30 -24.98 20.12 -1.48
C LEU A 30 -25.54 20.86 -0.24
N GLN A 31 -26.84 21.23 -0.23
CA GLN A 31 -27.49 21.90 0.91
C GLN A 31 -27.39 21.07 2.21
N SER A 32 -27.49 19.75 2.13
CA SER A 32 -27.37 18.85 3.29
C SER A 32 -26.01 18.93 3.99
N PHE A 33 -24.97 19.41 3.31
CA PHE A 33 -23.59 19.50 3.80
C PHE A 33 -23.15 20.94 4.12
N GLU A 34 -24.07 21.91 4.05
CA GLU A 34 -23.75 23.33 4.23
C GLU A 34 -23.13 23.63 5.60
N LYS A 35 -23.63 22.98 6.66
CA LYS A 35 -23.15 23.20 8.04
C LYS A 35 -21.75 22.63 8.30
N THR A 36 -21.35 21.60 7.56
CA THR A 36 -20.09 20.88 7.81
C THR A 36 -18.98 21.26 6.83
N GLN A 37 -19.31 21.57 5.58
CA GLN A 37 -18.34 21.73 4.48
C GLN A 37 -18.59 22.98 3.62
N LEU A 38 -19.03 24.07 4.25
CA LEU A 38 -19.28 25.36 3.59
C LEU A 38 -18.09 25.84 2.75
N ARG A 39 -16.86 25.67 3.25
CA ARG A 39 -15.64 26.13 2.57
C ARG A 39 -15.42 25.38 1.25
N GLU A 40 -15.59 24.06 1.24
CA GLU A 40 -15.51 23.28 0.01
C GLU A 40 -16.63 23.65 -0.96
N ILE A 41 -17.85 23.84 -0.47
CA ILE A 41 -18.99 24.26 -1.32
C ILE A 41 -18.70 25.61 -1.98
N CYS A 42 -18.22 26.61 -1.23
CA CYS A 42 -17.84 27.91 -1.80
C CYS A 42 -16.76 27.78 -2.88
N LYS A 43 -15.74 26.93 -2.66
CA LYS A 43 -14.71 26.65 -3.66
C LYS A 43 -15.30 25.99 -4.91
N CYS A 44 -16.25 25.06 -4.74
CA CYS A 44 -16.93 24.42 -5.87
C CYS A 44 -17.78 25.44 -6.63
N MET A 45 -18.53 26.28 -5.93
CA MET A 45 -19.36 27.32 -6.56
C MET A 45 -18.50 28.35 -7.31
N ALA A 46 -17.30 28.65 -6.84
CA ALA A 46 -16.35 29.50 -7.56
C ALA A 46 -15.91 28.90 -8.91
N LEU A 47 -15.96 27.58 -9.11
CA LEU A 47 -15.68 26.95 -10.41
C LEU A 47 -16.66 27.39 -11.51
N LEU A 48 -17.84 27.90 -11.17
CA LEU A 48 -18.79 28.45 -12.16
C LEU A 48 -18.27 29.72 -12.84
N ALA A 49 -17.33 30.42 -12.21
CA ALA A 49 -16.71 31.64 -12.73
C ALA A 49 -15.47 31.35 -13.58
N TYR A 50 -14.83 30.19 -13.40
CA TYR A 50 -13.61 29.81 -14.10
C TYR A 50 -13.89 28.85 -15.26
N GLN A 51 -13.07 28.92 -16.31
CA GLN A 51 -13.16 27.97 -17.43
C GLN A 51 -12.44 26.66 -17.08
N PRO A 52 -12.78 25.52 -17.71
CA PRO A 52 -12.09 24.25 -17.46
C PRO A 52 -10.58 24.29 -17.77
N ASN A 53 -10.14 25.17 -18.66
CA ASN A 53 -8.73 25.38 -19.03
C ASN A 53 -8.02 26.46 -18.20
N THR A 54 -8.48 26.68 -16.96
CA THR A 54 -7.91 27.70 -16.07
C THR A 54 -6.57 27.24 -15.50
N ASP A 55 -5.55 28.10 -15.52
CA ASP A 55 -4.24 27.84 -14.89
C ASP A 55 -4.15 28.26 -13.41
N THR A 56 -5.22 28.84 -12.88
CA THR A 56 -5.32 29.32 -11.50
C THR A 56 -5.55 28.17 -10.51
N GLU A 57 -4.58 27.92 -9.64
CA GLU A 57 -4.78 27.07 -8.45
C GLU A 57 -5.68 27.77 -7.42
N PRO A 58 -6.57 27.05 -6.71
CA PRO A 58 -6.72 25.59 -6.63
C PRO A 58 -7.65 24.98 -7.69
N TYR A 59 -8.17 25.79 -8.62
CA TYR A 59 -9.25 25.39 -9.53
C TYR A 59 -8.78 24.47 -10.65
N LYS A 60 -7.54 24.64 -11.12
CA LYS A 60 -6.87 23.72 -12.04
C LYS A 60 -6.83 22.29 -11.48
N THR A 61 -6.39 22.12 -10.24
CA THR A 61 -6.39 20.80 -9.57
C THR A 61 -7.80 20.21 -9.44
N LEU A 62 -8.82 21.04 -9.20
CA LEU A 62 -10.22 20.58 -9.12
C LEU A 62 -10.75 20.02 -10.44
N PHE A 63 -10.31 20.57 -11.58
CA PHE A 63 -10.64 20.06 -12.92
C PHE A 63 -9.69 18.97 -13.42
N SER A 64 -8.72 18.51 -12.62
CA SER A 64 -7.79 17.45 -13.05
C SER A 64 -8.48 16.09 -13.12
N GLU A 65 -8.17 15.30 -14.16
CA GLU A 65 -8.62 13.90 -14.28
C GLU A 65 -8.04 13.00 -13.17
N ALA A 66 -6.90 13.38 -12.58
CA ALA A 66 -6.29 12.63 -11.48
C ALA A 66 -7.23 12.46 -10.29
N ARG A 67 -8.18 13.40 -10.10
CA ARG A 67 -9.19 13.35 -9.05
C ARG A 67 -10.09 12.11 -9.13
N TRP A 68 -10.35 11.59 -10.33
CA TRP A 68 -11.09 10.32 -10.48
C TRP A 68 -10.33 9.14 -9.89
N ASN A 69 -9.01 9.09 -10.07
CA ASN A 69 -8.17 8.04 -9.48
C ASN A 69 -8.20 8.13 -7.94
N ASP A 70 -8.15 9.35 -7.39
CA ASP A 70 -8.25 9.56 -5.94
C ASP A 70 -9.62 9.14 -5.40
N LEU A 71 -10.71 9.44 -6.12
CA LEU A 71 -12.06 9.01 -5.74
C LEU A 71 -12.20 7.50 -5.75
N VAL A 72 -11.65 6.81 -6.76
CA VAL A 72 -11.63 5.35 -6.83
C VAL A 72 -10.83 4.76 -5.66
N LEU A 73 -9.67 5.34 -5.32
CA LEU A 73 -8.86 4.90 -4.20
C LEU A 73 -9.59 5.10 -2.86
N ASN A 74 -10.21 6.26 -2.67
CA ASN A 74 -11.04 6.54 -1.49
C ASN A 74 -12.21 5.56 -1.37
N PHE A 75 -12.88 5.25 -2.48
CA PHE A 75 -13.95 4.25 -2.54
C PHE A 75 -13.48 2.88 -2.09
N ARG A 76 -12.35 2.40 -2.63
CA ARG A 76 -11.74 1.13 -2.23
C ARG A 76 -11.38 1.12 -0.75
N ASN A 77 -10.80 2.20 -0.24
CA ASN A 77 -10.40 2.29 1.17
C ASN A 77 -11.60 2.24 2.13
N GLU A 78 -12.69 2.97 1.86
CA GLU A 78 -13.86 2.88 2.74
C GLU A 78 -14.61 1.55 2.56
N ASN A 79 -14.56 0.93 1.39
CA ASN A 79 -15.07 -0.43 1.21
C ASN A 79 -14.28 -1.41 2.09
N TYR A 80 -12.95 -1.37 2.06
CA TYR A 80 -12.11 -2.18 2.94
C TYR A 80 -12.41 -1.90 4.41
N ARG A 81 -12.54 -0.63 4.80
CA ARG A 81 -12.89 -0.25 6.17
C ARG A 81 -14.24 -0.80 6.61
N LEU A 82 -15.27 -0.72 5.76
CA LEU A 82 -16.61 -1.21 6.04
C LEU A 82 -16.62 -2.73 6.28
N PHE A 83 -15.86 -3.47 5.47
CA PHE A 83 -15.72 -4.93 5.60
C PHE A 83 -14.57 -5.36 6.54
N GLN A 84 -13.94 -4.42 7.24
CA GLN A 84 -12.78 -4.67 8.13
C GLN A 84 -11.63 -5.43 7.43
N LEU A 85 -11.48 -5.21 6.12
CA LEU A 85 -10.40 -5.75 5.33
C LEU A 85 -9.15 -4.88 5.49
N SER A 86 -7.99 -5.51 5.50
CA SER A 86 -6.72 -4.80 5.46
C SER A 86 -6.50 -4.17 4.08
N THR A 87 -5.96 -2.95 4.05
CA THR A 87 -5.45 -2.31 2.82
C THR A 87 -4.19 -3.01 2.30
N GLN A 88 -3.51 -3.78 3.16
CA GLN A 88 -2.38 -4.60 2.79
C GLN A 88 -2.84 -6.03 2.48
N SER A 89 -2.25 -6.63 1.45
CA SER A 89 -2.47 -8.04 1.13
C SER A 89 -2.06 -8.93 2.31
N LEU A 90 -3.00 -9.73 2.82
CA LEU A 90 -2.74 -10.71 3.87
C LEU A 90 -1.63 -11.70 3.47
N LEU A 91 -1.55 -12.05 2.18
CA LEU A 91 -0.47 -12.89 1.66
C LEU A 91 0.89 -12.21 1.84
N SER A 92 0.98 -10.91 1.54
CA SER A 92 2.23 -10.15 1.72
C SER A 92 2.64 -10.11 3.19
N VAL A 93 1.69 -9.85 4.09
CA VAL A 93 1.95 -9.83 5.53
C VAL A 93 2.41 -11.20 6.02
N ALA A 94 1.74 -12.29 5.60
CA ALA A 94 2.09 -13.65 5.98
C ALA A 94 3.48 -14.06 5.47
N ILE A 95 3.81 -13.74 4.21
CA ILE A 95 5.14 -14.00 3.63
C ILE A 95 6.20 -13.20 4.40
N GLN A 96 5.99 -11.90 4.64
CA GLN A 96 6.95 -11.09 5.38
C GLN A 96 7.16 -11.60 6.82
N ALA A 97 6.09 -11.98 7.52
CA ALA A 97 6.21 -12.57 8.85
C ALA A 97 7.02 -13.89 8.83
N GLY A 98 6.74 -14.77 7.87
CA GLY A 98 7.47 -16.03 7.70
C GLY A 98 8.94 -15.83 7.29
N LEU A 99 9.23 -14.86 6.43
CA LEU A 99 10.63 -14.53 6.08
C LEU A 99 11.36 -13.92 7.28
N SER A 100 10.70 -13.09 8.08
CA SER A 100 11.28 -12.48 9.29
C SER A 100 11.66 -13.54 10.34
N SER A 101 10.86 -14.60 10.48
CA SER A 101 11.16 -15.69 11.44
C SER A 101 12.33 -16.58 11.01
N LEU A 102 12.70 -16.56 9.73
CA LEU A 102 13.81 -17.34 9.16
C LEU A 102 15.06 -16.48 8.83
N LYS A 103 14.91 -15.16 8.78
CA LYS A 103 15.97 -14.25 8.35
C LYS A 103 17.09 -14.21 9.39
N THR A 104 18.28 -14.64 8.98
CA THR A 104 19.51 -14.50 9.77
C THR A 104 20.49 -13.56 9.06
N PRO A 105 21.48 -12.99 9.77
CA PRO A 105 22.54 -12.19 9.15
C PRO A 105 23.31 -12.95 8.05
N GLN A 106 23.42 -14.28 8.18
CA GLN A 106 24.13 -15.14 7.22
C GLN A 106 23.45 -15.21 5.85
N CYS A 107 22.15 -14.92 5.75
CA CYS A 107 21.41 -14.94 4.48
C CYS A 107 21.93 -13.91 3.46
N TYR A 108 22.67 -12.89 3.90
CA TYR A 108 23.26 -11.86 3.03
C TYR A 108 24.78 -12.02 2.86
N SER A 109 25.39 -13.03 3.48
CA SER A 109 26.79 -13.35 3.28
C SER A 109 26.97 -14.17 2.00
N PRO A 110 27.91 -13.84 1.10
CA PRO A 110 28.10 -14.55 -0.16
C PRO A 110 28.51 -16.02 0.02
N ASN A 111 29.21 -16.35 1.11
CA ASN A 111 29.77 -17.68 1.34
C ASN A 111 28.88 -18.58 2.22
N CYS A 112 27.82 -18.03 2.82
CA CYS A 112 27.01 -18.71 3.83
C CYS A 112 25.54 -18.92 3.40
N LYS A 113 25.22 -18.75 2.11
CA LYS A 113 23.86 -18.98 1.62
C LYS A 113 23.50 -20.46 1.67
N ASN A 114 22.38 -20.77 2.30
CA ASN A 114 21.84 -22.12 2.36
C ASN A 114 20.78 -22.30 1.25
N PRO A 115 20.93 -23.26 0.31
CA PRO A 115 19.96 -23.49 -0.77
C PRO A 115 18.56 -23.88 -0.26
N HIS A 116 18.47 -24.50 0.92
CA HIS A 116 17.20 -24.87 1.55
C HIS A 116 16.58 -23.75 2.40
N CYS A 117 17.24 -22.60 2.52
CA CYS A 117 16.69 -21.45 3.24
C CYS A 117 15.85 -20.57 2.30
N PRO A 118 14.55 -20.38 2.55
CA PRO A 118 13.70 -19.53 1.73
C PRO A 118 14.21 -18.08 1.61
N VAL A 119 14.83 -17.54 2.67
CA VAL A 119 15.37 -16.17 2.68
C VAL A 119 16.63 -16.03 1.81
N CYS A 120 17.36 -17.11 1.55
CA CYS A 120 18.56 -17.09 0.70
C CYS A 120 18.23 -17.13 -0.80
N GLN A 121 17.00 -17.50 -1.17
CA GLN A 121 16.50 -17.46 -2.55
C GLN A 121 16.38 -16.01 -3.02
N GLU A 122 16.73 -15.75 -4.28
CA GLU A 122 16.90 -14.37 -4.78
C GLU A 122 15.64 -13.51 -4.63
N ASP A 123 14.47 -14.03 -5.02
CA ASP A 123 13.21 -13.29 -5.02
C ASP A 123 12.77 -12.93 -3.60
N PHE A 124 12.84 -13.90 -2.68
CA PHE A 124 12.49 -13.68 -1.28
C PHE A 124 13.54 -12.86 -0.52
N ASN A 125 14.81 -12.93 -0.91
CA ASN A 125 15.87 -12.13 -0.32
C ASN A 125 15.63 -10.62 -0.53
N LYS A 126 15.15 -10.24 -1.72
CA LYS A 126 14.77 -8.84 -2.05
C LYS A 126 13.64 -8.36 -1.12
N ILE A 127 12.61 -9.18 -0.91
CA ILE A 127 11.49 -8.88 -0.01
C ILE A 127 11.96 -8.80 1.45
N ALA A 128 12.84 -9.72 1.85
CA ALA A 128 13.31 -9.83 3.23
C ALA A 128 14.30 -8.73 3.65
N ARG A 129 14.82 -7.91 2.72
CA ARG A 129 15.91 -6.95 3.00
C ARG A 129 15.63 -6.03 4.17
N ASN A 130 14.43 -5.45 4.23
CA ASN A 130 14.05 -4.48 5.27
C ASN A 130 13.32 -5.12 6.47
N LEU A 131 13.17 -6.44 6.49
CA LEU A 131 12.50 -7.16 7.58
C LEU A 131 13.42 -7.32 8.80
N PRO A 132 12.89 -7.46 10.03
CA PRO A 132 13.70 -7.76 11.20
C PRO A 132 14.35 -9.15 11.09
N TYR A 133 15.45 -9.35 11.84
CA TYR A 133 16.07 -10.67 11.99
C TYR A 133 15.29 -11.54 12.96
N SER A 134 15.35 -12.85 12.74
CA SER A 134 14.75 -13.84 13.63
C SER A 134 15.37 -13.77 15.02
N HIS A 135 14.54 -13.76 16.06
CA HIS A 135 15.03 -13.92 17.44
C HIS A 135 15.23 -15.41 17.73
N CYS A 136 16.48 -15.85 17.82
CA CYS A 136 16.84 -17.24 18.07
C CYS A 136 17.19 -17.45 19.55
N VAL A 137 16.32 -18.15 20.30
CA VAL A 137 16.56 -18.49 21.71
C VAL A 137 17.46 -19.73 21.84
N GLN A 138 17.38 -20.65 20.88
CA GLN A 138 18.13 -21.90 20.88
C GLN A 138 18.70 -22.18 19.50
N SER A 139 20.02 -22.32 19.40
CA SER A 139 20.69 -22.76 18.19
C SER A 139 20.97 -24.26 18.27
N ARG A 140 20.86 -24.95 17.11
CA ARG A 140 21.30 -26.33 16.94
C ARG A 140 22.26 -26.36 15.76
N LEU A 141 23.41 -27.02 15.94
CA LEU A 141 24.35 -27.22 14.85
C LEU A 141 23.84 -28.35 13.96
N ILE A 142 23.83 -28.12 12.64
CA ILE A 142 23.44 -29.10 11.63
C ILE A 142 24.68 -29.43 10.80
N CYS A 143 24.92 -30.71 10.57
CA CYS A 143 26.00 -31.17 9.70
C CYS A 143 25.71 -30.75 8.25
N ARG A 144 26.67 -30.09 7.61
CA ARG A 144 26.53 -29.62 6.22
C ARG A 144 26.49 -30.75 5.19
N VAL A 145 27.08 -31.90 5.49
CA VAL A 145 27.13 -33.07 4.59
C VAL A 145 25.86 -33.90 4.69
N THR A 146 25.41 -34.21 5.92
CA THR A 146 24.27 -35.11 6.15
C THR A 146 22.94 -34.38 6.30
N GLY A 147 22.96 -33.08 6.60
CA GLY A 147 21.75 -32.31 6.92
C GLY A 147 21.12 -32.65 8.27
N LEU A 148 21.75 -33.53 9.06
CA LEU A 148 21.24 -33.96 10.37
C LEU A 148 21.86 -33.12 11.52
N PRO A 149 21.16 -32.97 12.66
CA PRO A 149 21.71 -32.32 13.84
C PRO A 149 23.00 -33.00 14.31
N LEU A 150 24.00 -32.20 14.68
CA LEU A 150 25.20 -32.71 15.32
C LEU A 150 24.84 -33.28 16.70
N ASN A 151 25.37 -34.45 17.00
CA ASN A 151 25.21 -35.12 18.28
C ASN A 151 26.42 -36.03 18.55
N GLU A 152 26.37 -36.78 19.63
CA GLU A 152 27.39 -37.77 20.03
C GLU A 152 27.75 -38.80 18.93
N HIS A 153 26.84 -39.06 17.98
CA HIS A 153 27.02 -39.99 16.87
C HIS A 153 27.22 -39.29 15.51
N ASN A 154 27.14 -37.96 15.46
CA ASN A 154 27.26 -37.13 14.26
C ASN A 154 28.09 -35.90 14.61
N LEU A 155 29.41 -36.09 14.72
CA LEU A 155 30.36 -35.07 15.11
C LEU A 155 30.57 -34.03 13.98
N PRO A 156 30.96 -32.78 14.31
CA PRO A 156 31.28 -31.77 13.32
C PRO A 156 32.41 -32.25 12.42
N MET A 157 32.13 -32.39 11.12
CA MET A 157 33.12 -32.78 10.11
C MET A 157 33.66 -31.53 9.41
N MET A 158 34.98 -31.43 9.33
CA MET A 158 35.66 -30.41 8.52
C MET A 158 35.46 -30.73 7.04
N LEU A 159 35.05 -29.75 6.25
CA LEU A 159 34.96 -29.94 4.81
C LEU A 159 36.36 -30.10 4.20
N PRO A 160 36.52 -30.83 3.07
CA PRO A 160 37.80 -30.99 2.40
C PRO A 160 38.47 -29.67 1.98
N ASN A 161 37.71 -28.58 1.91
CA ASN A 161 38.20 -27.23 1.60
C ASN A 161 38.63 -26.42 2.84
N GLY A 162 38.69 -27.04 4.03
CA GLY A 162 39.08 -26.39 5.28
C GLY A 162 38.03 -25.46 5.89
N GLN A 163 36.76 -25.59 5.46
CA GLN A 163 35.60 -24.85 6.00
C GLN A 163 34.70 -25.73 6.86
#